data_AF-A0A8H4Y5S2-F1
#
_entry.id   AF-A0A8H4Y5S2-F1
#
_cell.length_a   1.000
_cell.length_b   1.000
_cell.length_c   1.000
_cell.angle_alpha   90.00
_cell.angle_beta   90.00
_cell.angle_gamma   90.00
#
_symmetry.space_group_name_H-M   'P 1'
#
loop_
_entity.id
_entity.type
_entity.pdbx_description
1 polymer ?
#
loop_
_entity_poly.entity_id
_entity_poly.type
_entity_poly.pdbx_seq_one_letter_code
_entity_poly.pdbx_strand_id
1 'polypeptide(L)'
;MAAEGESPARPRVYFDISLGGKPVGRITMELYADLVPKTAENFRALCTGEKGLGKSGKPLHYKGSIFHRVIKQFMIQGGDFTAGDGTGGESIYGNKFDDEAFPKKHEKPFLLSMANAGPSTCSQSPSSAAIPASQVHMLTTTTTTPPDTNGSQFFITTVPTPHLDGKHVVFGEVLNGKSVVRQIENLTTQSGDRPAKEALIADCGELTGDAALAADVKQPDSLGDPYEDFPEDCTDTLDALAVLKIAKACKDYGNTAFKSGNYSLGLDKYQKGLRYINEEPELDDQPQSIKDELEALRFSLNSNSALLNIKLEAWDDAARAASSALDVRGVKDADRAKAYYRRGFSYIRLKDEEAALRDLTEANKLAPNDSAITRELNAVRTKAAARAAKEKAAYKKFFN
;
A
#
# COMPACT_ATOMS: atom_id res chain seq x y z
N MET A 1 -33.86 36.18 -13.74
CA MET A 1 -33.52 34.81 -13.32
C MET A 1 -32.01 34.78 -13.19
N ALA A 2 -31.50 34.76 -11.95
CA ALA A 2 -30.07 34.63 -11.70
C ALA A 2 -29.68 33.17 -11.93
N ALA A 3 -28.60 32.93 -12.68
CA ALA A 3 -28.03 31.60 -12.85
C ALA A 3 -27.56 31.09 -11.48
N GLU A 4 -27.95 29.85 -11.15
CA GLU A 4 -27.46 29.16 -9.96
C GLU A 4 -25.93 29.03 -10.05
N GLY A 5 -25.25 29.39 -8.96
CA GLY A 5 -23.81 29.54 -8.90
C GLY A 5 -23.05 28.23 -9.12
N GLU A 6 -22.35 28.16 -10.25
CA GLU A 6 -21.30 27.18 -10.49
C GLU A 6 -20.11 27.54 -9.59
N SER A 7 -19.81 26.72 -8.59
CA SER A 7 -18.60 26.90 -7.77
C SER A 7 -17.38 26.88 -8.69
N PRO A 8 -16.40 27.78 -8.52
CA PRO A 8 -15.21 27.79 -9.37
C PRO A 8 -14.52 26.43 -9.31
N ALA A 9 -14.22 25.87 -10.48
CA ALA A 9 -13.58 24.56 -10.59
C ALA A 9 -12.23 24.56 -9.86
N ARG A 10 -12.04 23.58 -8.98
CA ARG A 10 -10.79 23.42 -8.23
C ARG A 10 -9.64 23.02 -9.16
N PRO A 11 -8.45 23.62 -9.02
CA PRO A 11 -7.28 23.22 -9.79
C PRO A 11 -6.92 21.75 -9.55
N ARG A 12 -6.56 21.04 -10.61
CA ARG A 12 -6.11 19.65 -10.56
C ARG A 12 -4.65 19.58 -11.00
N VAL A 13 -3.79 19.00 -10.19
CA VAL A 13 -2.34 18.92 -10.43
C VAL A 13 -1.88 17.47 -10.40
N TYR A 14 -0.67 17.20 -10.90
CA TYR A 14 -0.12 15.85 -10.91
C TYR A 14 1.35 15.80 -10.50
N PHE A 15 1.76 14.62 -10.00
CA PHE A 15 3.14 14.19 -9.84
C PHE A 15 3.36 12.85 -10.53
N ASP A 16 4.36 12.78 -11.42
CA ASP A 16 4.91 11.52 -11.91
C ASP A 16 6.03 11.07 -10.97
N ILE A 17 5.86 9.91 -10.36
CA ILE A 17 6.77 9.40 -9.34
C ILE A 17 7.71 8.35 -9.92
N SER A 18 8.96 8.43 -9.51
CA SER A 18 9.93 7.35 -9.68
C SER A 18 10.51 6.90 -8.35
N LEU A 19 10.65 5.58 -8.17
CA LEU A 19 11.26 4.97 -6.99
C LEU A 19 12.58 4.30 -7.38
N GLY A 20 13.69 4.77 -6.84
CA GLY A 20 15.03 4.28 -7.18
C GLY A 20 15.32 4.34 -8.69
N GLY A 21 14.90 5.41 -9.35
CA GLY A 21 15.08 5.64 -10.79
C GLY A 21 14.10 4.89 -11.70
N LYS A 22 13.15 4.13 -11.15
CA LYS A 22 12.11 3.44 -11.94
C LYS A 22 10.79 4.20 -11.86
N PRO A 23 10.16 4.57 -12.99
CA PRO A 23 8.82 5.14 -12.98
C PRO A 23 7.82 4.16 -12.34
N VAL A 24 7.01 4.63 -11.38
CA VAL A 24 6.02 3.80 -10.68
C VAL A 24 4.57 4.23 -10.93
N GLY A 25 4.34 5.48 -11.33
CA GLY A 25 3.01 5.96 -11.69
C GLY A 25 2.81 7.43 -11.40
N ARG A 26 1.58 7.89 -11.67
CA ARG A 26 1.14 9.28 -11.49
C ARG A 26 0.21 9.39 -10.29
N ILE A 27 0.39 10.44 -9.50
CA ILE A 27 -0.54 10.89 -8.46
C ILE A 27 -1.25 12.13 -9.02
N THR A 28 -2.58 12.13 -9.05
CA THR A 28 -3.39 13.33 -9.38
C THR A 28 -4.07 13.84 -8.13
N MET A 29 -4.14 15.16 -7.99
CA MET A 29 -4.59 15.81 -6.76
C MET A 29 -5.52 16.97 -7.11
N GLU A 30 -6.56 17.16 -6.30
CA GLU A 30 -7.41 18.35 -6.33
C GLU A 30 -6.97 19.33 -5.25
N LEU A 31 -6.92 20.61 -5.57
CA LEU A 31 -6.56 21.68 -4.63
C LEU A 31 -7.80 22.49 -4.25
N TYR A 32 -8.01 22.71 -2.95
CA TYR A 32 -9.15 23.42 -2.39
C TYR A 32 -9.01 24.95 -2.53
N ALA A 33 -8.87 25.45 -3.76
CA ALA A 33 -8.68 26.87 -4.04
C ALA A 33 -9.88 27.75 -3.65
N ASP A 34 -11.07 27.16 -3.53
CA ASP A 34 -12.28 27.78 -2.99
C ASP A 34 -12.22 27.99 -1.47
N LEU A 35 -11.40 27.21 -0.75
CA LEU A 35 -11.29 27.25 0.71
C LEU A 35 -10.00 27.92 1.19
N VAL A 36 -8.88 27.64 0.51
CA VAL A 36 -7.53 28.13 0.83
C VAL A 36 -6.80 28.58 -0.45
N PRO A 37 -7.25 29.67 -1.10
CA PRO A 37 -6.75 30.11 -2.40
C PRO A 37 -5.25 30.40 -2.42
N LYS A 38 -4.69 31.01 -1.37
CA LYS A 38 -3.24 31.31 -1.33
C LYS A 38 -2.41 30.04 -1.25
N THR A 39 -2.83 29.09 -0.41
CA THR A 39 -2.13 27.81 -0.23
C THR A 39 -2.23 26.96 -1.51
N ALA A 40 -3.42 26.89 -2.11
CA ALA A 40 -3.65 26.18 -3.36
C ALA A 40 -2.83 26.77 -4.51
N GLU A 41 -2.82 28.10 -4.68
CA GLU A 41 -2.04 28.77 -5.74
C GLU A 41 -0.53 28.58 -5.54
N ASN A 42 -0.04 28.59 -4.30
CA ASN A 42 1.36 28.28 -4.02
C ASN A 42 1.74 26.88 -4.50
N PHE A 43 0.94 25.87 -4.14
CA PHE A 43 1.22 24.49 -4.54
C PHE A 43 1.09 24.30 -6.06
N ARG A 44 0.03 24.85 -6.68
CA ARG A 44 -0.19 24.79 -8.12
C ARG A 44 0.96 25.39 -8.91
N ALA A 45 1.39 26.59 -8.55
CA ALA A 45 2.50 27.28 -9.21
C ALA A 45 3.84 26.55 -9.03
N LEU A 46 4.05 25.90 -7.88
CA LEU A 46 5.21 25.04 -7.65
C LEU A 46 5.13 23.72 -8.43
N CYS A 47 3.94 23.23 -8.78
CA CYS A 47 3.78 22.12 -9.72
C CYS A 47 4.12 22.54 -11.16
N THR A 48 3.78 23.75 -11.60
CA THR A 48 4.04 24.21 -12.99
C THR A 48 5.44 24.80 -13.19
N GLY A 49 6.06 25.31 -12.13
CA GLY A 49 7.35 26.00 -12.21
C GLY A 49 7.26 27.39 -12.84
N GLU A 50 6.06 27.94 -13.04
CA GLU A 50 5.83 29.16 -13.83
C GLU A 50 6.43 30.44 -13.21
N LYS A 51 6.72 30.43 -11.90
CA LYS A 51 7.23 31.60 -11.17
C LYS A 51 8.75 31.76 -11.27
N GLY A 52 9.44 30.88 -12.02
CA GLY A 52 10.87 31.01 -12.31
C GLY A 52 11.75 30.68 -11.09
N LEU A 53 12.75 31.52 -10.82
CA LEU A 53 13.71 31.31 -9.73
C LEU A 53 13.22 31.98 -8.43
N GLY A 54 13.36 31.26 -7.31
CA GLY A 54 13.11 31.79 -5.98
C GLY A 54 14.28 32.60 -5.43
N LYS A 55 14.16 33.10 -4.20
CA LYS A 55 15.21 33.90 -3.55
C LYS A 55 16.46 33.08 -3.25
N SER A 56 16.32 31.76 -3.12
CA SER A 56 17.46 30.84 -2.98
C SER A 56 18.26 30.65 -4.29
N GLY A 57 17.78 31.19 -5.41
CA GLY A 57 18.37 30.96 -6.74
C GLY A 57 18.03 29.59 -7.34
N LYS A 58 17.19 28.79 -6.66
CA LYS A 58 16.65 27.53 -7.17
C LYS A 58 15.32 27.77 -7.90
N PRO A 59 14.95 26.96 -8.90
CA PRO A 59 13.63 27.00 -9.50
C PRO A 59 12.54 26.77 -8.45
N LEU A 60 11.48 27.58 -8.47
CA LEU A 60 10.25 27.38 -7.70
C LEU A 60 9.43 26.26 -8.34
N HIS A 61 9.93 25.03 -8.27
CA HIS A 61 9.38 23.89 -9.00
C HIS A 61 9.61 22.57 -8.24
N TYR A 62 8.57 21.75 -8.12
CA TYR A 62 8.66 20.43 -7.47
C TYR A 62 9.36 19.37 -8.32
N LYS A 63 9.48 19.57 -9.64
CA LYS A 63 10.18 18.64 -10.52
C LYS A 63 11.63 18.46 -10.09
N GLY A 64 12.02 17.21 -9.86
CA GLY A 64 13.34 16.85 -9.35
C GLY A 64 13.46 16.86 -7.83
N SER A 65 12.42 17.26 -7.10
CA SER A 65 12.39 17.18 -5.63
C SER A 65 11.99 15.78 -5.15
N ILE A 66 12.32 15.46 -3.90
CA ILE A 66 12.11 14.13 -3.33
C ILE A 66 11.15 14.15 -2.13
N PHE A 67 10.53 13.02 -1.85
CA PHE A 67 9.95 12.73 -0.54
C PHE A 67 11.09 12.37 0.43
N HIS A 68 11.53 13.35 1.21
CA HIS A 68 12.71 13.24 2.08
C HIS A 68 12.40 12.58 3.42
N ARG A 69 11.12 12.45 3.80
CA ARG A 69 10.68 11.87 5.07
C ARG A 69 9.39 11.06 4.90
N VAL A 70 9.40 9.81 5.35
CA VAL A 70 8.27 8.86 5.21
C VAL A 70 8.04 8.16 6.53
N ILE A 71 6.82 8.26 7.08
CA ILE A 71 6.43 7.53 8.29
C ILE A 71 5.23 6.67 7.95
N LYS A 72 5.46 5.36 7.94
CA LYS A 72 4.42 4.36 7.68
C LYS A 72 3.30 4.49 8.72
N GLN A 73 2.05 4.38 8.26
CA GLN A 73 0.83 4.61 9.05
C GLN A 73 0.75 6.03 9.63
N PHE A 74 1.27 7.01 8.91
CA PHE A 74 1.15 8.41 9.27
C PHE A 74 1.07 9.32 8.04
N MET A 75 2.21 9.55 7.36
CA MET A 75 2.30 10.47 6.22
C MET A 75 3.58 10.29 5.40
N ILE A 76 3.58 10.84 4.19
CA ILE A 76 4.76 11.03 3.34
C ILE A 76 5.00 12.53 3.12
N GLN A 77 6.21 13.03 3.37
CA GLN A 77 6.55 14.45 3.32
C GLN A 77 7.60 14.75 2.24
N GLY A 78 7.34 15.81 1.48
CA GLY A 78 8.15 16.27 0.36
C GLY A 78 8.16 17.79 0.24
N GLY A 79 8.57 18.29 -0.93
CA GLY A 79 8.49 19.71 -1.27
C GLY A 79 9.66 20.58 -0.81
N ASP A 80 10.71 20.00 -0.22
CA ASP A 80 12.00 20.69 -0.03
C ASP A 80 12.84 20.56 -1.30
N PHE A 81 12.62 21.45 -2.26
CA PHE A 81 13.36 21.49 -3.53
C PHE A 81 14.71 22.23 -3.42
N THR A 82 15.03 22.84 -2.27
CA THR A 82 16.28 23.59 -2.10
C THR A 82 17.39 22.75 -1.47
N ALA A 83 17.08 22.02 -0.39
CA ALA A 83 18.04 21.22 0.37
C ALA A 83 17.75 19.71 0.29
N GLY A 84 16.48 19.32 0.14
CA GLY A 84 16.07 17.91 0.00
C GLY A 84 16.19 17.10 1.29
N ASP A 85 16.17 17.77 2.45
CA ASP A 85 16.34 17.14 3.77
C ASP A 85 15.32 17.64 4.82
N GLY A 86 14.45 18.58 4.46
CA GLY A 86 13.43 19.14 5.32
C GLY A 86 13.82 20.47 5.98
N THR A 87 15.06 20.94 5.79
CA THR A 87 15.52 22.24 6.32
C THR A 87 15.22 23.40 5.38
N GLY A 88 14.90 23.11 4.12
CA GLY A 88 14.72 24.11 3.08
C GLY A 88 13.27 24.36 2.65
N GLY A 89 13.14 24.80 1.41
CA GLY A 89 11.89 25.17 0.76
C GLY A 89 11.55 26.66 0.92
N GLU A 90 10.92 27.21 -0.12
CA GLU A 90 10.42 28.58 -0.14
C GLU A 90 9.11 28.64 -0.93
N SER A 91 8.25 29.60 -0.60
CA SER A 91 6.96 29.79 -1.29
C SER A 91 7.10 30.70 -2.51
N ILE A 92 6.06 30.74 -3.34
CA ILE A 92 5.98 31.71 -4.44
C ILE A 92 5.85 33.17 -3.98
N TYR A 93 5.54 33.38 -2.70
CA TYR A 93 5.38 34.70 -2.06
C TYR A 93 6.65 35.16 -1.34
N GLY A 94 7.73 34.37 -1.38
CA GLY A 94 8.97 34.57 -0.63
C GLY A 94 9.28 33.38 0.29
N ASN A 95 10.14 33.57 1.29
CA ASN A 95 10.62 32.45 2.10
C ASN A 95 9.47 31.69 2.78
N LYS A 96 8.55 32.41 3.42
CA LYS A 96 7.42 31.86 4.18
C LYS A 96 6.15 32.68 3.96
N PHE A 97 4.99 32.09 4.20
CA PHE A 97 3.68 32.74 4.22
C PHE A 97 2.77 32.22 5.34
N ASP A 98 1.72 32.98 5.62
CA ASP A 98 0.81 32.78 6.75
C ASP A 98 -0.07 31.53 6.59
N ASP A 99 -0.55 30.99 7.72
CA ASP A 99 -1.60 29.97 7.72
C ASP A 99 -2.93 30.62 7.30
N GLU A 100 -3.52 30.18 6.19
CA GLU A 100 -4.70 30.84 5.63
C GLU A 100 -5.99 30.55 6.41
N ALA A 101 -6.35 29.27 6.55
CA ALA A 101 -7.50 28.81 7.33
C ALA A 101 -7.38 27.30 7.61
N PHE A 102 -8.18 26.79 8.56
CA PHE A 102 -8.29 25.35 8.86
C PHE A 102 -9.71 24.80 8.57
N PRO A 103 -10.22 24.88 7.33
CA PRO A 103 -11.60 24.52 6.99
C PRO A 103 -11.83 23.00 6.93
N LYS A 104 -10.77 22.20 6.83
CA LYS A 104 -10.80 20.74 6.71
C LYS A 104 -9.99 20.10 7.84
N LYS A 105 -10.48 18.96 8.34
CA LYS A 105 -9.79 18.12 9.33
C LYS A 105 -9.03 17.01 8.63
N HIS A 106 -8.04 16.45 9.30
CA HIS A 106 -7.25 15.31 8.83
C HIS A 106 -7.97 13.99 9.14
N GLU A 107 -9.20 13.84 8.66
CA GLU A 107 -10.12 12.76 9.05
C GLU A 107 -9.98 11.48 8.21
N LYS A 108 -9.22 11.53 7.11
CA LYS A 108 -9.04 10.43 6.16
C LYS A 108 -7.63 10.40 5.57
N PRO A 109 -7.17 9.26 5.02
CA PRO A 109 -5.94 9.21 4.25
C PRO A 109 -6.02 10.07 2.98
N PHE A 110 -4.86 10.34 2.40
CA PHE A 110 -4.65 11.03 1.13
C PHE A 110 -5.02 12.51 1.08
N LEU A 111 -5.07 13.16 2.24
CA LEU A 111 -5.19 14.61 2.31
C LEU A 111 -3.83 15.26 2.14
N LEU A 112 -3.77 16.34 1.35
CA LEU A 112 -2.61 17.21 1.24
C LEU A 112 -2.66 18.27 2.32
N SER A 113 -1.54 18.47 3.01
CA SER A 113 -1.44 19.45 4.08
C SER A 113 -0.05 20.07 4.18
N MET A 114 0.02 21.33 4.57
CA MET A 114 1.28 22.08 4.61
C MET A 114 2.17 21.63 5.77
N ALA A 115 3.46 21.42 5.51
CA ALA A 115 4.45 21.23 6.56
C ALA A 115 4.93 22.59 7.07
N ASN A 116 4.90 22.80 8.38
CA ASN A 116 5.35 24.02 9.03
C ASN A 116 6.30 23.72 10.21
N ALA A 117 7.02 24.74 10.67
CA ALA A 117 8.09 24.62 11.66
C ALA A 117 7.62 25.05 13.06
N GLY A 118 6.46 24.55 13.50
CA GLY A 118 5.95 24.76 14.86
C GLY A 118 6.65 23.87 15.91
N PRO A 119 6.78 24.28 17.19
CA PRO A 119 7.37 23.48 18.27
C PRO A 119 6.68 22.14 18.57
N SER A 120 5.63 21.77 17.84
CA SER A 120 4.84 20.56 18.02
C SER A 120 4.81 19.65 16.78
N THR A 121 5.62 19.91 15.75
CA THR A 121 5.36 19.36 14.41
C THR A 121 5.98 18.00 14.09
N CYS A 122 6.86 17.44 14.92
CA CYS A 122 7.18 16.00 14.92
C CYS A 122 8.35 15.71 15.86
N SER A 123 8.10 15.37 17.12
CA SER A 123 9.13 14.78 17.98
C SER A 123 8.59 14.08 19.23
N GLN A 124 7.47 13.36 19.15
CA GLN A 124 7.17 12.36 20.19
C GLN A 124 6.56 11.10 19.56
N SER A 125 7.38 10.05 19.47
CA SER A 125 6.87 8.69 19.49
C SER A 125 6.17 8.45 20.84
N PRO A 126 5.05 7.72 20.90
CA PRO A 126 4.43 7.41 22.17
C PRO A 126 5.27 6.34 22.87
N SER A 127 6.13 6.73 23.80
CA SER A 127 6.62 5.79 24.82
C SER A 127 5.57 5.71 25.92
N SER A 128 5.22 4.49 26.31
CA SER A 128 4.20 4.20 27.30
C SER A 128 4.64 4.66 28.68
N ALA A 129 4.07 5.74 29.19
CA ALA A 129 4.03 6.02 30.62
C ALA A 129 2.72 6.71 30.96
N ALA A 130 1.84 5.99 31.66
CA ALA A 130 0.59 6.53 32.17
C ALA A 130 0.86 7.59 33.25
N ILE A 131 0.29 8.78 33.11
CA ILE A 131 0.26 9.82 34.16
C ILE A 131 -1.07 9.69 34.94
N PRO A 132 -1.06 9.69 36.29
CA PRO A 132 -2.25 9.51 37.10
C PRO A 132 -3.19 10.73 37.07
N ALA A 133 -4.49 10.45 37.20
CA ALA A 133 -5.61 11.36 36.96
C ALA A 133 -5.86 12.47 38.02
N SER A 134 -4.83 12.95 38.73
CA SER A 134 -5.01 13.89 39.85
C SER A 134 -4.56 15.35 39.61
N GLN A 135 -4.26 15.75 38.37
CA GLN A 135 -3.87 17.13 38.03
C GLN A 135 -4.66 17.75 36.86
N VAL A 136 -5.95 17.44 36.75
CA VAL A 136 -6.84 18.12 35.79
C VAL A 136 -7.52 19.32 36.46
N HIS A 137 -6.79 20.41 36.65
CA HIS A 137 -7.40 21.73 36.85
C HIS A 137 -6.48 22.86 36.41
N MET A 138 -7.05 23.82 35.67
CA MET A 138 -6.50 25.11 35.25
C MET A 138 -5.37 25.09 34.21
N LEU A 139 -5.73 24.96 32.93
CA LEU A 139 -4.96 25.55 31.82
C LEU A 139 -5.86 25.71 30.58
N THR A 140 -6.89 26.54 30.68
CA THR A 140 -7.49 27.20 29.50
C THR A 140 -6.69 28.46 29.21
N THR A 141 -5.49 28.30 28.65
CA THR A 141 -4.74 29.41 28.06
C THR A 141 -4.33 28.98 26.66
N THR A 142 -4.95 29.60 25.67
CA THR A 142 -4.48 29.81 24.30
C THR A 142 -3.04 29.34 24.06
N THR A 143 -2.89 28.13 23.51
CA THR A 143 -1.61 27.65 23.00
C THR A 143 -1.32 28.38 21.70
N THR A 144 -0.56 29.47 21.79
CA THR A 144 0.04 30.15 20.64
C THR A 144 1.14 29.25 20.06
N THR A 145 0.76 28.37 19.12
CA THR A 145 1.68 27.89 18.08
C THR A 145 2.25 29.11 17.37
N PRO A 146 3.56 29.20 17.03
CA PRO A 146 4.01 30.25 16.12
C PRO A 146 3.28 30.04 14.80
N PRO A 147 2.33 30.92 14.44
CA PRO A 147 1.66 30.82 13.15
C PRO A 147 2.68 31.21 12.06
N ASP A 148 2.41 30.85 10.82
CA ASP A 148 2.99 31.55 9.65
C ASP A 148 4.40 31.10 9.20
N THR A 149 4.62 29.78 9.09
CA THR A 149 5.87 29.22 8.54
C THR A 149 5.67 28.27 7.34
N ASN A 150 4.59 28.46 6.59
CA ASN A 150 4.36 27.71 5.36
C ASN A 150 5.37 28.13 4.29
N GLY A 151 5.99 27.15 3.63
CA GLY A 151 6.91 27.38 2.51
C GLY A 151 6.46 26.58 1.29
N SER A 152 7.29 25.64 0.84
CA SER A 152 6.95 24.68 -0.21
C SER A 152 6.73 23.27 0.28
N GLN A 153 7.12 22.96 1.52
CA GLN A 153 7.01 21.61 2.05
C GLN A 153 5.56 21.25 2.34
N PHE A 154 5.21 20.00 2.06
CA PHE A 154 3.88 19.45 2.24
C PHE A 154 3.98 17.98 2.67
N PHE A 155 2.89 17.43 3.17
CA PHE A 155 2.74 16.01 3.36
C PHE A 155 1.41 15.51 2.81
N ILE A 156 1.37 14.22 2.47
CA ILE A 156 0.17 13.47 2.13
C ILE A 156 -0.09 12.49 3.27
N THR A 157 -1.27 12.55 3.88
CA THR A 157 -1.65 11.63 4.96
C THR A 157 -1.83 10.21 4.41
N THR A 158 -1.51 9.19 5.20
CA THR A 158 -1.76 7.77 4.84
C THR A 158 -2.75 7.09 5.79
N VAL A 159 -3.17 7.80 6.84
CA VAL A 159 -4.23 7.44 7.80
C VAL A 159 -4.91 8.73 8.28
N PRO A 160 -6.03 8.67 9.02
CA PRO A 160 -6.55 9.83 9.75
C PRO A 160 -5.53 10.35 10.77
N THR A 161 -5.30 11.67 10.80
CA THR A 161 -4.31 12.32 11.68
C THR A 161 -4.89 13.52 12.45
N PRO A 162 -5.97 13.33 13.24
CA PRO A 162 -6.69 14.43 13.91
C PRO A 162 -5.84 15.26 14.88
N HIS A 163 -4.70 14.73 15.34
CA HIS A 163 -3.75 15.46 16.18
C HIS A 163 -3.05 16.63 15.44
N LEU A 164 -3.17 16.69 14.11
CA LEU A 164 -2.68 17.78 13.24
C LEU A 164 -3.75 18.85 12.96
N ASP A 165 -4.99 18.64 13.39
CA ASP A 165 -6.09 19.59 13.17
C ASP A 165 -5.80 20.95 13.84
N GLY A 166 -6.08 22.02 13.11
CA GLY A 166 -5.80 23.39 13.55
C GLY A 166 -4.31 23.77 13.63
N LYS A 167 -3.41 22.86 13.22
CA LYS A 167 -1.95 23.09 13.21
C LYS A 167 -1.36 23.09 11.81
N HIS A 168 -1.95 22.33 10.88
CA HIS A 168 -1.51 22.25 9.50
C HIS A 168 -2.69 22.52 8.56
N VAL A 169 -2.46 23.37 7.56
CA VAL A 169 -3.48 23.76 6.58
C VAL A 169 -3.68 22.62 5.59
N VAL A 170 -4.84 21.95 5.68
CA VAL A 170 -5.29 20.98 4.67
C VAL A 170 -5.76 21.75 3.44
N PHE A 171 -5.13 21.48 2.28
CA PHE A 171 -5.33 22.28 1.07
C PHE A 171 -5.69 21.46 -0.17
N GLY A 172 -5.80 20.14 -0.06
CA GLY A 172 -6.20 19.30 -1.18
C GLY A 172 -6.36 17.83 -0.80
N GLU A 173 -6.61 17.01 -1.80
CA GLU A 173 -6.65 15.55 -1.67
C GLU A 173 -6.17 14.85 -2.94
N VAL A 174 -5.68 13.61 -2.79
CA VAL A 174 -5.34 12.74 -3.92
C VAL A 174 -6.63 12.19 -4.51
N LEU A 175 -6.79 12.37 -5.82
CA LEU A 175 -7.90 11.81 -6.60
C LEU A 175 -7.55 10.42 -7.15
N ASN A 176 -6.34 10.27 -7.71
CA ASN A 176 -5.85 9.03 -8.32
C ASN A 176 -4.37 8.82 -8.00
N GLY A 177 -3.89 7.58 -8.11
CA GLY A 177 -2.53 7.21 -7.74
C GLY A 177 -2.34 6.93 -6.25
N LYS A 178 -3.41 6.61 -5.50
CA LYS A 178 -3.34 6.21 -4.09
C LYS A 178 -2.35 5.06 -3.87
N SER A 179 -2.31 4.08 -4.78
CA SER A 179 -1.33 2.99 -4.69
C SER A 179 0.13 3.45 -4.83
N VAL A 180 0.39 4.55 -5.54
CA VAL A 180 1.72 5.16 -5.61
C VAL A 180 2.08 5.78 -4.26
N VAL A 181 1.13 6.46 -3.60
CA VAL A 181 1.29 6.97 -2.23
C VAL A 181 1.61 5.82 -1.26
N ARG A 182 0.84 4.71 -1.34
CA ARG A 182 1.07 3.50 -0.53
C ARG A 182 2.43 2.85 -0.81
N GLN A 183 2.90 2.88 -2.06
CA GLN A 183 4.25 2.39 -2.40
C GLN A 183 5.35 3.24 -1.77
N ILE A 184 5.20 4.58 -1.78
CA ILE A 184 6.13 5.48 -1.09
C ILE A 184 6.09 5.22 0.42
N GLU A 185 4.90 5.12 1.02
CA GLU A 185 4.69 4.83 2.45
C GLU A 185 5.39 3.54 2.92
N ASN A 186 5.43 2.51 2.06
CA ASN A 186 6.00 1.21 2.40
C ASN A 186 7.50 1.08 2.07
N LEU A 187 8.17 2.16 1.65
CA LEU A 187 9.61 2.14 1.50
C LEU A 187 10.29 1.91 2.86
N THR A 188 11.31 1.06 2.88
CA THR A 188 12.18 0.95 4.05
C THR A 188 12.84 2.30 4.30
N THR A 189 12.80 2.76 5.55
CA THR A 189 13.42 4.02 5.96
C THR A 189 14.71 3.79 6.73
N GLN A 190 15.55 4.83 6.72
CA GLN A 190 16.80 4.92 7.48
C GLN A 190 16.60 5.88 8.66
N SER A 191 17.70 6.23 9.34
CA SER A 191 17.69 7.24 10.40
C SER A 191 17.03 8.54 9.93
N GLY A 192 16.20 9.14 10.79
CA GLY A 192 15.44 10.36 10.47
C GLY A 192 14.26 10.14 9.51
N ASP A 193 13.73 8.92 9.43
CA ASP A 193 12.58 8.55 8.57
C ASP A 193 12.84 8.75 7.07
N ARG A 194 14.11 8.87 6.66
CA ARG A 194 14.49 9.07 5.25
C ARG A 194 14.32 7.77 4.45
N PRO A 195 13.62 7.75 3.31
CA PRO A 195 13.53 6.56 2.47
C PRO A 195 14.89 6.02 2.02
N ALA A 196 15.09 4.71 2.13
CA ALA A 196 16.32 4.04 1.69
C ALA A 196 16.47 4.01 0.16
N LYS A 197 15.32 4.04 -0.55
CA LYS A 197 15.27 4.28 -2.00
C LYS A 197 14.73 5.67 -2.23
N GLU A 198 15.33 6.39 -3.17
CA GLU A 198 14.84 7.71 -3.55
C GLU A 198 13.41 7.63 -4.08
N ALA A 199 12.52 8.45 -3.51
CA ALA A 199 11.17 8.69 -4.00
C ALA A 199 11.13 10.08 -4.64
N LEU A 200 11.32 10.14 -5.95
CA LEU A 200 11.53 11.35 -6.73
C LEU A 200 10.25 11.77 -7.47
N ILE A 201 9.92 13.05 -7.41
CA ILE A 201 8.95 13.70 -8.30
C ILE A 201 9.65 13.95 -9.64
N ALA A 202 9.51 12.99 -10.56
CA ALA A 202 10.20 13.00 -11.85
C ALA A 202 9.64 14.05 -12.81
N ASP A 203 8.32 14.28 -12.75
CA ASP A 203 7.63 15.35 -13.47
C ASP A 203 6.43 15.83 -12.67
N CYS A 204 6.00 17.08 -12.89
CA CYS A 204 4.82 17.63 -12.25
C CYS A 204 4.22 18.76 -13.10
N GLY A 205 2.95 19.07 -12.84
CA GLY A 205 2.26 20.12 -13.56
C GLY A 205 0.80 20.26 -13.18
N GLU A 206 0.11 21.12 -13.90
CA GLU A 206 -1.33 21.33 -13.80
C GLU A 206 -2.05 20.61 -14.94
N LEU A 207 -3.17 19.96 -14.62
CA LEU A 207 -4.07 19.35 -15.59
C LEU A 207 -5.13 20.37 -16.01
N THR A 208 -5.40 20.46 -17.31
CA THR A 208 -6.39 21.38 -17.87
C THR A 208 -7.31 20.66 -18.87
N GLY A 209 -8.47 21.24 -19.16
CA GLY A 209 -9.45 20.68 -20.11
C GLY A 209 -9.86 19.25 -19.77
N ASP A 210 -9.94 18.39 -20.79
CA ASP A 210 -10.35 16.98 -20.64
C ASP A 210 -9.46 16.18 -19.67
N ALA A 211 -8.17 16.51 -19.59
CA ALA A 211 -7.25 15.85 -18.66
C ALA A 211 -7.56 16.19 -17.19
N ALA A 212 -8.00 17.42 -16.93
CA ALA A 212 -8.50 17.80 -15.61
C ALA A 212 -9.79 17.05 -15.30
N LEU A 213 -10.74 17.01 -16.24
CA LEU A 213 -12.03 16.33 -16.05
C LEU A 213 -11.88 14.82 -15.78
N ALA A 214 -10.85 14.18 -16.33
CA ALA A 214 -10.57 12.77 -16.13
C ALA A 214 -9.65 12.45 -14.92
N ALA A 215 -9.22 13.45 -14.15
CA ALA A 215 -8.19 13.26 -13.12
C ALA A 215 -8.61 12.39 -11.92
N ASP A 216 -9.91 12.31 -11.65
CA ASP A 216 -10.56 11.45 -10.64
C ASP A 216 -10.93 10.07 -11.18
N VAL A 217 -10.86 9.86 -12.49
CA VAL A 217 -11.08 8.55 -13.09
C VAL A 217 -9.82 7.71 -12.91
N LYS A 218 -9.91 6.69 -12.05
CA LYS A 218 -8.86 5.69 -11.91
C LYS A 218 -8.55 5.07 -13.26
N GLN A 219 -7.28 5.17 -13.66
CA GLN A 219 -6.82 4.56 -14.89
C GLN A 219 -6.56 3.08 -14.61
N PRO A 220 -7.09 2.18 -15.44
CA PRO A 220 -6.76 0.77 -15.33
C PRO A 220 -5.25 0.57 -15.43
N ASP A 221 -4.73 -0.41 -14.70
CA ASP A 221 -3.32 -0.76 -14.83
C ASP A 221 -2.99 -1.40 -16.19
N SER A 222 -1.75 -1.89 -16.36
CA SER A 222 -1.32 -2.53 -17.61
C SER A 222 -2.11 -3.79 -17.99
N LEU A 223 -2.89 -4.37 -17.08
CA LEU A 223 -3.78 -5.50 -17.33
C LEU A 223 -5.25 -5.07 -17.48
N GLY A 224 -5.54 -3.78 -17.36
CA GLY A 224 -6.90 -3.27 -17.38
C GLY A 224 -7.63 -3.41 -16.05
N ASP A 225 -6.93 -3.51 -14.91
CA ASP A 225 -7.53 -3.55 -13.57
C ASP A 225 -7.92 -2.14 -13.07
N PRO A 226 -9.23 -1.83 -12.95
CA PRO A 226 -9.71 -0.51 -12.55
C PRO A 226 -9.84 -0.32 -11.03
N TYR A 227 -9.63 -1.37 -10.21
CA TYR A 227 -9.99 -1.35 -8.80
C TYR A 227 -8.88 -0.78 -7.92
N GLU A 228 -9.21 -0.28 -6.73
CA GLU A 228 -8.18 0.15 -5.75
C GLU A 228 -7.31 -1.01 -5.27
N ASP A 229 -6.03 -0.77 -5.02
CA ASP A 229 -5.13 -1.86 -4.62
C ASP A 229 -5.37 -2.33 -3.18
N PHE A 230 -5.99 -1.45 -2.39
CA PHE A 230 -6.37 -1.61 -1.00
C PHE A 230 -7.88 -1.29 -0.89
N PRO A 231 -8.71 -2.22 -0.40
CA PRO A 231 -10.16 -2.01 -0.30
C PRO A 231 -10.56 -0.81 0.56
N GLU A 232 -9.81 -0.53 1.62
CA GLU A 232 -10.05 0.61 2.52
C GLU A 232 -9.87 1.98 1.84
N ASP A 233 -9.23 2.00 0.67
CA ASP A 233 -9.02 3.19 -0.15
C ASP A 233 -10.16 3.42 -1.16
N CYS A 234 -11.15 2.52 -1.24
CA CYS A 234 -12.35 2.70 -2.05
C CYS A 234 -13.24 3.84 -1.52
N THR A 235 -13.87 4.57 -2.45
CA THR A 235 -14.79 5.67 -2.09
C THR A 235 -16.13 5.17 -1.57
N ASP A 236 -16.61 4.07 -2.12
CA ASP A 236 -17.90 3.47 -1.79
C ASP A 236 -17.72 2.32 -0.80
N THR A 237 -18.69 2.14 0.09
CA THR A 237 -18.78 0.96 0.95
C THR A 237 -18.89 -0.30 0.10
N LEU A 238 -18.02 -1.28 0.35
CA LEU A 238 -17.96 -2.51 -0.42
C LEU A 238 -18.93 -3.56 0.16
N ASP A 239 -20.02 -3.83 -0.55
CA ASP A 239 -20.91 -4.94 -0.22
C ASP A 239 -20.32 -6.30 -0.68
N ALA A 240 -20.94 -7.40 -0.25
CA ALA A 240 -20.47 -8.75 -0.57
C ALA A 240 -20.43 -9.04 -2.08
N LEU A 241 -21.34 -8.46 -2.87
CA LEU A 241 -21.39 -8.67 -4.32
C LEU A 241 -20.27 -7.90 -5.03
N ALA A 242 -19.97 -6.68 -4.58
CA ALA A 242 -18.87 -5.87 -5.04
C ALA A 242 -17.54 -6.58 -4.72
N VAL A 243 -17.34 -7.04 -3.48
CA VAL A 243 -16.16 -7.81 -3.09
C VAL A 243 -15.99 -9.06 -3.97
N LEU A 244 -17.07 -9.83 -4.16
CA LEU A 244 -17.03 -11.03 -5.01
C LEU A 244 -16.65 -10.70 -6.45
N LYS A 245 -17.24 -9.64 -7.03
CA LYS A 245 -16.95 -9.18 -8.40
C LYS A 245 -15.49 -8.77 -8.54
N ILE A 246 -14.98 -7.97 -7.62
CA ILE A 246 -13.60 -7.46 -7.65
C ILE A 246 -12.61 -8.61 -7.49
N ALA A 247 -12.82 -9.49 -6.52
CA ALA A 247 -11.93 -10.62 -6.27
C ALA A 247 -11.90 -11.60 -7.46
N LYS A 248 -13.04 -11.81 -8.16
CA LYS A 248 -13.10 -12.59 -9.41
C LYS A 248 -12.26 -11.94 -10.51
N ALA A 249 -12.40 -10.63 -10.70
CA ALA A 249 -11.60 -9.90 -11.68
C ALA A 249 -10.10 -9.98 -11.34
N CYS A 250 -9.71 -9.79 -10.08
CA CYS A 250 -8.33 -9.96 -9.59
C CYS A 250 -7.78 -11.36 -9.91
N LYS A 251 -8.58 -12.42 -9.74
CA LYS A 251 -8.20 -13.77 -10.16
C LYS A 251 -7.94 -13.85 -11.67
N ASP A 252 -8.78 -13.23 -12.49
CA ASP A 252 -8.63 -13.26 -13.94
C ASP A 252 -7.42 -12.45 -14.44
N TYR A 253 -7.15 -11.29 -13.84
CA TYR A 253 -5.91 -10.54 -14.08
C TYR A 253 -4.68 -11.35 -13.65
N GLY A 254 -4.73 -12.01 -12.49
CA GLY A 254 -3.66 -12.88 -12.02
C GLY A 254 -3.42 -14.08 -12.96
N ASN A 255 -4.48 -14.68 -13.50
CA ASN A 255 -4.39 -15.75 -14.50
C ASN A 255 -3.75 -15.24 -15.81
N THR A 256 -4.11 -14.04 -16.23
CA THR A 256 -3.56 -13.40 -17.43
C THR A 256 -2.06 -13.13 -17.26
N ALA A 257 -1.65 -12.55 -16.12
CA ALA A 257 -0.24 -12.33 -15.79
C ALA A 257 0.56 -13.65 -15.68
N PHE A 258 -0.03 -14.70 -15.10
CA PHE A 258 0.58 -16.02 -15.05
C PHE A 258 0.84 -16.58 -16.45
N LYS A 259 -0.14 -16.47 -17.37
CA LYS A 259 0.00 -16.95 -18.76
C LYS A 259 1.06 -16.18 -19.55
N SER A 260 1.29 -14.91 -19.23
CA SER A 260 2.36 -14.11 -19.84
C SER A 260 3.74 -14.33 -19.19
N GLY A 261 3.84 -15.18 -18.17
CA GLY A 261 5.08 -15.45 -17.45
C GLY A 261 5.46 -14.39 -16.42
N ASN A 262 4.61 -13.38 -16.19
CA ASN A 262 4.83 -12.36 -15.18
C ASN A 262 4.29 -12.81 -13.81
N TYR A 263 5.07 -13.68 -13.15
CA TYR A 263 4.67 -14.30 -11.88
C TYR A 263 4.56 -13.30 -10.72
N SER A 264 5.38 -12.25 -10.69
CA SER A 264 5.29 -11.21 -9.65
C SER A 264 3.96 -10.47 -9.74
N LEU A 265 3.61 -9.98 -10.94
CA LEU A 265 2.34 -9.29 -11.16
C LEU A 265 1.15 -10.22 -10.92
N GLY A 266 1.23 -11.48 -11.32
CA GLY A 266 0.18 -12.46 -11.04
C GLY A 266 -0.06 -12.66 -9.54
N LEU A 267 1.02 -12.69 -8.75
CA LEU A 267 0.95 -12.85 -7.31
C LEU A 267 0.31 -11.62 -6.67
N ASP A 268 0.72 -10.42 -7.10
CA ASP A 268 0.17 -9.15 -6.63
C ASP A 268 -1.35 -9.09 -6.85
N LYS A 269 -1.83 -9.57 -8.02
CA LYS A 269 -3.26 -9.64 -8.32
C LYS A 269 -4.00 -10.65 -7.46
N TYR A 270 -3.44 -11.82 -7.20
CA TYR A 270 -4.10 -12.77 -6.29
C TYR A 270 -4.15 -12.27 -4.85
N GLN A 271 -3.07 -11.66 -4.37
CA GLN A 271 -3.03 -11.03 -3.06
C GLN A 271 -4.00 -9.86 -2.95
N LYS A 272 -4.14 -9.05 -4.01
CA LYS A 272 -5.17 -8.02 -4.11
C LYS A 272 -6.57 -8.61 -3.95
N GLY A 273 -6.90 -9.66 -4.70
CA GLY A 273 -8.18 -10.36 -4.53
C GLY A 273 -8.41 -10.83 -3.09
N LEU A 274 -7.37 -11.36 -2.41
CA LEU A 274 -7.47 -11.78 -1.01
C LEU A 274 -7.69 -10.61 -0.05
N ARG A 275 -7.08 -9.43 -0.29
CA ARG A 275 -7.34 -8.23 0.51
C ARG A 275 -8.83 -7.87 0.48
N TYR A 276 -9.44 -7.83 -0.70
CA TYR A 276 -10.88 -7.57 -0.83
C TYR A 276 -11.75 -8.58 -0.09
N ILE A 277 -11.43 -9.88 -0.15
CA ILE A 277 -12.21 -10.90 0.59
C ILE A 277 -11.98 -10.79 2.11
N ASN A 278 -10.86 -10.23 2.56
CA ASN A 278 -10.54 -10.05 3.98
C ASN A 278 -11.16 -8.80 4.62
N GLU A 279 -11.85 -7.96 3.85
CA GLU A 279 -12.67 -6.88 4.42
C GLU A 279 -13.88 -7.39 5.22
N GLU A 280 -14.16 -8.70 5.15
CA GLU A 280 -15.26 -9.35 5.85
C GLU A 280 -16.60 -8.62 5.62
N PRO A 281 -17.07 -8.55 4.36
CA PRO A 281 -18.34 -7.89 4.05
C PRO A 281 -19.48 -8.55 4.82
N GLU A 282 -20.55 -7.81 5.11
CA GLU A 282 -21.71 -8.35 5.80
C GLU A 282 -22.35 -9.49 4.99
N LEU A 283 -22.36 -10.71 5.54
CA LEU A 283 -22.81 -11.92 4.87
C LEU A 283 -24.13 -12.48 5.42
N ASP A 284 -24.66 -11.99 6.54
CA ASP A 284 -25.77 -12.65 7.25
C ASP A 284 -26.99 -12.87 6.36
N ASP A 285 -27.39 -11.83 5.63
CA ASP A 285 -28.53 -11.85 4.70
C ASP A 285 -28.19 -12.31 3.28
N GLN A 286 -26.93 -12.67 3.00
CA GLN A 286 -26.50 -13.08 1.66
C GLN A 286 -26.88 -14.54 1.35
N PRO A 287 -27.23 -14.86 0.09
CA PRO A 287 -27.50 -16.24 -0.30
C PRO A 287 -26.30 -17.16 -0.02
N GLN A 288 -26.57 -18.41 0.36
CA GLN A 288 -25.51 -19.41 0.60
C GLN A 288 -24.56 -19.56 -0.61
N SER A 289 -25.08 -19.39 -1.83
CA SER A 289 -24.27 -19.41 -3.05
C SER A 289 -23.18 -18.34 -3.06
N ILE A 290 -23.44 -17.14 -2.55
CA ILE A 290 -22.44 -16.06 -2.48
C ILE A 290 -21.36 -16.40 -1.45
N LYS A 291 -21.75 -16.95 -0.30
CA LYS A 291 -20.82 -17.41 0.75
C LYS A 291 -19.90 -18.51 0.21
N ASP A 292 -20.48 -19.50 -0.48
CA ASP A 292 -19.74 -20.60 -1.09
C ASP A 292 -18.82 -20.12 -2.21
N GLU A 293 -19.26 -19.15 -3.02
CA GLU A 293 -18.43 -18.56 -4.08
C GLU A 293 -17.24 -17.77 -3.53
N LEU A 294 -17.43 -17.00 -2.44
CA LEU A 294 -16.35 -16.29 -1.76
C LEU A 294 -15.32 -17.26 -1.17
N GLU A 295 -15.76 -18.33 -0.51
CA GLU A 295 -14.85 -19.35 0.03
C GLU A 295 -14.11 -20.11 -1.09
N ALA A 296 -14.82 -20.50 -2.16
CA ALA A 296 -14.18 -21.12 -3.33
C ALA A 296 -13.13 -20.20 -3.97
N LEU A 297 -13.39 -18.90 -3.98
CA LEU A 297 -12.46 -17.89 -4.48
C LEU A 297 -11.27 -17.70 -3.53
N ARG A 298 -11.51 -17.63 -2.21
CA ARG A 298 -10.47 -17.60 -1.16
C ARG A 298 -9.51 -18.78 -1.30
N PHE A 299 -10.03 -19.99 -1.51
CA PHE A 299 -9.21 -21.16 -1.80
C PHE A 299 -8.39 -20.96 -3.09
N SER A 300 -9.06 -20.60 -4.18
CA SER A 300 -8.41 -20.48 -5.50
C SER A 300 -7.28 -19.46 -5.50
N LEU A 301 -7.48 -18.30 -4.85
CA LEU A 301 -6.49 -17.24 -4.77
C LEU A 301 -5.30 -17.65 -3.92
N ASN A 302 -5.52 -18.19 -2.72
CA ASN A 302 -4.43 -18.69 -1.86
C ASN A 302 -3.64 -19.81 -2.53
N SER A 303 -4.35 -20.77 -3.13
CA SER A 303 -3.73 -21.89 -3.83
C SER A 303 -2.88 -21.38 -5.00
N ASN A 304 -3.40 -20.47 -5.83
CA ASN A 304 -2.65 -19.91 -6.97
C ASN A 304 -1.47 -19.04 -6.52
N SER A 305 -1.60 -18.28 -5.43
CA SER A 305 -0.50 -17.56 -4.79
C SER A 305 0.61 -18.52 -4.35
N ALA A 306 0.28 -19.69 -3.79
CA ALA A 306 1.29 -20.70 -3.44
C ALA A 306 2.04 -21.20 -4.67
N LEU A 307 1.35 -21.42 -5.79
CA LEU A 307 2.00 -21.80 -7.05
C LEU A 307 2.95 -20.72 -7.57
N LEU A 308 2.55 -19.45 -7.54
CA LEU A 308 3.41 -18.35 -8.00
C LEU A 308 4.61 -18.14 -7.09
N ASN A 309 4.43 -18.25 -5.78
CA ASN A 309 5.55 -18.23 -4.84
C ASN A 309 6.55 -19.39 -5.08
N ILE A 310 6.08 -20.58 -5.44
CA ILE A 310 6.95 -21.69 -5.89
C ILE A 310 7.73 -21.29 -7.15
N LYS A 311 7.08 -20.65 -8.14
CA LYS A 311 7.74 -20.18 -9.37
C LYS A 311 8.77 -19.08 -9.12
N LEU A 312 8.56 -18.29 -8.06
CA LEU A 312 9.45 -17.23 -7.60
C LEU A 312 10.49 -17.71 -6.57
N GLU A 313 10.49 -19.00 -6.23
CA GLU A 313 11.35 -19.59 -5.20
C GLU A 313 11.19 -18.98 -3.78
N ALA A 314 10.04 -18.36 -3.51
CA ALA A 314 9.66 -17.84 -2.20
C ALA A 314 9.01 -18.95 -1.35
N TRP A 315 9.83 -19.90 -0.87
CA TRP A 315 9.35 -21.16 -0.29
C TRP A 315 8.50 -20.98 0.98
N ASP A 316 8.90 -20.07 1.87
CA ASP A 316 8.14 -19.75 3.09
C ASP A 316 6.75 -19.16 2.76
N ASP A 317 6.70 -18.22 1.80
CA ASP A 317 5.44 -17.62 1.33
C ASP A 317 4.56 -18.65 0.62
N ALA A 318 5.15 -19.54 -0.16
CA ALA A 318 4.43 -20.63 -0.79
C ALA A 318 3.80 -21.57 0.26
N ALA A 319 4.54 -21.92 1.32
CA ALA A 319 4.03 -22.78 2.38
C ALA A 319 2.90 -22.10 3.18
N ARG A 320 3.04 -20.79 3.47
CA ARG A 320 1.99 -19.98 4.12
C ARG A 320 0.73 -19.92 3.27
N ALA A 321 0.85 -19.51 2.01
CA ALA A 321 -0.29 -19.40 1.11
C ALA A 321 -1.01 -20.74 0.90
N ALA A 322 -0.26 -21.85 0.81
CA ALA A 322 -0.85 -23.17 0.72
C ALA A 322 -1.56 -23.60 2.02
N SER A 323 -1.08 -23.15 3.18
CA SER A 323 -1.77 -23.38 4.47
C SER A 323 -3.09 -22.63 4.53
N SER A 324 -3.09 -21.34 4.17
CA SER A 324 -4.32 -20.53 4.07
C SER A 324 -5.32 -21.11 3.08
N ALA A 325 -4.86 -21.75 1.99
CA ALA A 325 -5.74 -22.49 1.10
C ALA A 325 -6.35 -23.73 1.79
N LEU A 326 -5.57 -24.48 2.57
CA LEU A 326 -6.04 -25.69 3.25
C LEU A 326 -6.99 -25.41 4.43
N ASP A 327 -6.98 -24.19 4.97
CA ASP A 327 -7.92 -23.76 6.02
C ASP A 327 -9.34 -23.54 5.48
N VAL A 328 -9.50 -23.36 4.15
CA VAL A 328 -10.81 -23.24 3.50
C VAL A 328 -11.52 -24.60 3.46
N ARG A 329 -12.76 -24.62 3.96
CA ARG A 329 -13.60 -25.83 4.03
C ARG A 329 -14.39 -26.06 2.74
N GLY A 330 -14.91 -27.28 2.54
CA GLY A 330 -15.80 -27.59 1.41
C GLY A 330 -15.12 -27.68 0.04
N VAL A 331 -13.77 -27.71 0.00
CA VAL A 331 -12.99 -27.80 -1.23
C VAL A 331 -12.93 -29.24 -1.75
N LYS A 332 -12.98 -29.41 -3.07
CA LYS A 332 -12.86 -30.73 -3.73
C LYS A 332 -11.50 -31.38 -3.43
N ASP A 333 -11.49 -32.69 -3.22
CA ASP A 333 -10.27 -33.46 -2.91
C ASP A 333 -9.15 -33.25 -3.91
N ALA A 334 -9.45 -33.19 -5.21
CA ALA A 334 -8.46 -32.96 -6.26
C ALA A 334 -7.76 -31.59 -6.14
N ASP A 335 -8.49 -30.56 -5.68
CA ASP A 335 -7.93 -29.24 -5.48
C ASP A 335 -7.17 -29.16 -4.15
N ARG A 336 -7.71 -29.78 -3.10
CA ARG A 336 -7.06 -29.91 -1.79
C ARG A 336 -5.73 -30.67 -1.90
N ALA A 337 -5.66 -31.71 -2.74
CA ALA A 337 -4.44 -32.44 -3.05
C ALA A 337 -3.35 -31.52 -3.65
N LYS A 338 -3.72 -30.59 -4.55
CA LYS A 338 -2.78 -29.61 -5.11
C LYS A 338 -2.23 -28.67 -4.04
N ALA A 339 -3.06 -28.23 -3.09
CA ALA A 339 -2.62 -27.36 -2.00
C ALA A 339 -1.64 -28.08 -1.07
N TYR A 340 -1.92 -29.33 -0.66
CA TYR A 340 -0.96 -30.15 0.07
C TYR A 340 0.33 -30.40 -0.71
N TYR A 341 0.24 -30.73 -2.00
CA TYR A 341 1.42 -30.92 -2.83
C TYR A 341 2.28 -29.65 -2.88
N ARG A 342 1.66 -28.47 -3.10
CA ARG A 342 2.37 -27.18 -3.10
C ARG A 342 3.09 -26.94 -1.77
N ARG A 343 2.41 -27.16 -0.64
CA ARG A 343 3.00 -26.98 0.69
C ARG A 343 4.13 -27.98 0.97
N GLY A 344 3.89 -29.26 0.70
CA GLY A 344 4.88 -30.33 0.86
C GLY A 344 6.11 -30.12 -0.02
N PHE A 345 5.93 -29.67 -1.26
CA PHE A 345 7.04 -29.31 -2.15
C PHE A 345 7.86 -28.13 -1.61
N SER A 346 7.20 -27.10 -1.07
CA SER A 346 7.90 -26.00 -0.39
C SER A 346 8.70 -26.50 0.82
N TYR A 347 8.17 -27.43 1.63
CA TYR A 347 8.90 -28.01 2.75
C TYR A 347 10.13 -28.83 2.32
N ILE A 348 10.08 -29.51 1.16
CA ILE A 348 11.28 -30.13 0.57
C ILE A 348 12.38 -29.08 0.37
N ARG A 349 12.02 -27.91 -0.20
CA ARG A 349 12.97 -26.82 -0.48
C ARG A 349 13.46 -26.14 0.80
N LEU A 350 12.61 -26.07 1.83
CA LEU A 350 12.95 -25.59 3.17
C LEU A 350 13.73 -26.63 4.01
N LYS A 351 13.95 -27.84 3.48
CA LYS A 351 14.61 -28.96 4.16
C LYS A 351 13.87 -29.47 5.41
N ASP A 352 12.58 -29.20 5.51
CA ASP A 352 11.69 -29.78 6.51
C ASP A 352 11.11 -31.11 5.99
N GLU A 353 11.88 -32.17 6.19
CA GLU A 353 11.55 -33.50 5.65
C GLU A 353 10.30 -34.11 6.29
N GLU A 354 10.07 -33.85 7.58
CA GLU A 354 8.92 -34.36 8.33
C GLU A 354 7.62 -33.73 7.83
N ALA A 355 7.60 -32.39 7.73
CA ALA A 355 6.44 -31.68 7.21
C ALA A 355 6.18 -32.01 5.73
N ALA A 356 7.23 -32.15 4.92
CA ALA A 356 7.11 -32.59 3.53
C ALA A 356 6.48 -33.98 3.42
N LEU A 357 6.94 -34.95 4.22
CA LEU A 357 6.43 -36.32 4.20
C LEU A 357 4.95 -36.37 4.60
N ARG A 358 4.57 -35.61 5.63
CA ARG A 358 3.17 -35.49 6.09
C ARG A 358 2.28 -34.97 4.97
N ASP A 359 2.63 -33.83 4.39
CA ASP A 359 1.77 -33.18 3.39
C ASP A 359 1.71 -33.96 2.08
N LEU A 360 2.82 -34.52 1.59
CA LEU A 360 2.81 -35.35 0.38
C LEU A 360 2.06 -36.66 0.58
N THR A 361 2.05 -37.21 1.79
CA THR A 361 1.22 -38.37 2.12
C THR A 361 -0.26 -38.01 2.07
N GLU A 362 -0.68 -36.87 2.63
CA GLU A 362 -2.06 -36.38 2.50
C GLU A 362 -2.44 -36.08 1.05
N ALA A 363 -1.54 -35.45 0.29
CA ALA A 363 -1.74 -35.19 -1.14
C ALA A 363 -1.98 -36.50 -1.91
N ASN A 364 -1.18 -37.54 -1.64
CA ASN A 364 -1.29 -38.84 -2.30
C ASN A 364 -2.55 -39.62 -1.89
N LYS A 365 -3.05 -39.42 -0.67
CA LYS A 365 -4.34 -40.01 -0.25
C LYS A 365 -5.50 -39.45 -1.06
N LEU A 366 -5.48 -38.14 -1.34
CA LEU A 366 -6.53 -37.43 -2.05
C LEU A 366 -6.43 -37.58 -3.58
N ALA A 367 -5.21 -37.76 -4.12
CA ALA A 367 -4.96 -37.93 -5.54
C ALA A 367 -3.90 -39.01 -5.80
N PRO A 368 -4.22 -40.30 -5.58
CA PRO A 368 -3.24 -41.41 -5.65
C PRO A 368 -2.70 -41.68 -7.06
N ASN A 369 -3.39 -41.21 -8.10
CA ASN A 369 -2.99 -41.40 -9.49
C ASN A 369 -2.17 -40.23 -10.05
N ASP A 370 -1.88 -39.21 -9.23
CA ASP A 370 -1.04 -38.09 -9.66
C ASP A 370 0.44 -38.51 -9.62
N SER A 371 1.05 -38.54 -10.80
CA SER A 371 2.43 -38.99 -10.98
C SER A 371 3.45 -38.05 -10.36
N ALA A 372 3.16 -36.75 -10.28
CA ALA A 372 4.05 -35.78 -9.65
C ALA A 372 4.06 -35.98 -8.13
N ILE A 373 2.89 -36.11 -7.51
CA ILE A 373 2.78 -36.38 -6.07
C ILE A 373 3.49 -37.68 -5.70
N THR A 374 3.21 -38.75 -6.44
CA THR A 374 3.80 -40.07 -6.19
C THR A 374 5.32 -40.05 -6.30
N ARG A 375 5.86 -39.36 -7.31
CA ARG A 375 7.30 -39.24 -7.52
C ARG A 375 7.99 -38.49 -6.38
N GLU A 376 7.49 -37.31 -6.01
CA GLU A 376 8.08 -36.51 -4.93
C GLU A 376 7.99 -37.23 -3.58
N LEU A 377 6.84 -37.85 -3.28
CA LEU A 377 6.65 -38.62 -2.04
C LEU A 377 7.67 -39.76 -1.92
N ASN A 378 7.87 -40.52 -2.99
CA ASN A 378 8.84 -41.62 -3.00
C ASN A 378 10.27 -41.09 -2.83
N ALA A 379 10.63 -39.99 -3.48
CA ALA A 379 11.94 -39.37 -3.32
C ALA A 379 12.21 -38.95 -1.87
N VAL A 380 11.23 -38.30 -1.22
CA VAL A 380 11.34 -37.90 0.20
C VAL A 380 11.45 -39.12 1.11
N ARG A 381 10.64 -40.18 0.89
CA ARG A 381 10.71 -41.43 1.66
C ARG A 381 12.07 -42.10 1.57
N THR A 382 12.64 -42.20 0.36
CA THR A 382 13.96 -42.80 0.16
C THR A 382 15.04 -42.00 0.91
N LYS A 383 14.98 -40.67 0.86
CA LYS A 383 15.92 -39.80 1.56
C LYS A 383 15.81 -39.93 3.09
N ALA A 384 14.58 -39.93 3.61
CA ALA A 384 14.33 -40.11 5.04
C ALA A 384 14.82 -41.47 5.55
N ALA A 385 14.58 -42.55 4.81
CA ALA A 385 15.07 -43.87 5.15
C ALA A 385 16.60 -43.93 5.16
N ALA A 386 17.27 -43.32 4.18
CA ALA A 386 18.72 -43.25 4.12
C ALA A 386 19.31 -42.46 5.30
N ARG A 387 18.66 -41.37 5.72
CA ARG A 387 19.06 -40.57 6.89
C ARG A 387 18.92 -41.36 8.18
N ALA A 388 17.77 -41.99 8.41
CA ALA A 388 17.54 -42.84 9.59
C ALA A 388 18.55 -44.00 9.68
N ALA A 389 18.89 -44.63 8.55
CA ALA A 389 19.91 -45.67 8.50
C ALA A 389 21.30 -45.14 8.89
N LYS A 390 21.67 -43.94 8.42
CA LYS A 390 22.94 -43.28 8.77
C LYS A 390 23.01 -42.90 10.26
N GLU A 391 21.93 -42.35 10.80
CA GLU A 391 21.82 -42.00 12.22
C GLU A 391 21.92 -43.25 13.11
N LYS A 392 21.22 -44.33 12.77
CA LYS A 392 21.33 -45.63 13.46
C LYS A 392 22.75 -46.20 13.42
N ALA A 393 23.41 -46.12 12.27
CA ALA A 393 24.80 -46.57 12.12
C ALA A 393 25.78 -45.72 12.93
N ALA A 394 25.56 -44.40 13.01
CA ALA A 394 26.36 -43.50 13.85
C ALA A 394 26.16 -43.80 15.33
N TYR A 395 24.90 -43.94 15.79
CA TYR A 395 24.58 -44.28 17.18
C TYR A 395 25.26 -45.60 17.58
N LYS A 396 25.20 -46.64 16.74
CA LYS A 396 25.87 -47.92 17.00
C LYS A 396 27.40 -47.79 17.20
N LYS A 397 28.05 -46.79 16.61
CA LYS A 397 29.49 -46.52 16.80
C LYS A 397 29.82 -45.74 18.08
N PHE A 398 28.83 -45.08 18.70
CA PHE A 398 29.03 -44.34 19.96
C PHE A 398 28.81 -45.21 21.20
N PHE A 399 28.13 -46.35 21.08
CA PHE A 399 27.80 -47.25 22.18
C PHE A 399 28.50 -48.62 22.09
N ASN A 400 29.38 -48.79 21.11
CA ASN A 400 30.35 -49.89 21.00
C ASN A 400 31.75 -49.30 21.10
#